data_AF-X1MJB7-F1
#
_entry.id   AF-X1MJB7-F1
#
_cell.length_a   1.000
_cell.length_b   1.000
_cell.length_c   1.000
_cell.angle_alpha   90.00
_cell.angle_beta   90.00
_cell.angle_gamma   90.00
#
_symmetry.space_group_name_H-M   'P 1'
#
loop_
_entity.id
_entity.type
_entity.pdbx_description
1 polymer ?
#
loop_
_entity_poly.entity_id
_entity_poly.type
_entity_poly.pdbx_seq_one_letter_code
_entity_poly.pdbx_strand_id
1 'polypeptide(L)' 'MIVDLAVESGGNVEGAVAGEVVERHGVRIVGHRNVASRLPADASALFARNLYNFLSTF' A
#
# COMPACT_ATOMS: atom_id res chain seq x y z
N MET A 1 -16.42 4.53 0.02
CA MET A 1 -15.35 3.51 -0.09
C MET A 1 -14.11 4.10 0.53
N ILE A 2 -13.44 3.36 1.41
CA ILE A 2 -12.24 3.76 2.11
C ILE A 2 -11.11 2.81 1.68
N VAL A 3 -9.90 3.33 1.45
CA VAL A 3 -8.72 2.52 1.15
C VAL A 3 -7.70 2.78 2.25
N ASP A 4 -7.37 1.75 3.01
CA ASP A 4 -6.37 1.83 4.07
C ASP A 4 -5.04 1.24 3.59
N LEU A 5 -4.09 2.13 3.33
CA LEU A 5 -2.73 1.76 2.89
C LEU A 5 -1.83 1.32 4.05
N ALA A 6 -2.22 1.59 5.31
CA ALA A 6 -1.42 1.29 6.49
C ALA A 6 -1.91 0.01 7.22
N VAL A 7 -2.78 -0.77 6.57
CA VAL A 7 -3.43 -1.95 7.15
C VAL A 7 -2.45 -3.01 7.66
N GLU A 8 -1.23 -3.07 7.12
CA GLU A 8 -0.18 -4.01 7.55
C GLU A 8 0.56 -3.55 8.82
N SER A 9 0.41 -2.29 9.23
CA SER A 9 1.11 -1.70 10.38
C SER A 9 0.16 -1.29 11.52
N GLY A 10 -1.06 -1.83 11.53
CA GLY A 10 -2.10 -1.52 12.52
C GLY A 10 -3.36 -0.89 11.92
N GLY A 11 -3.26 -0.29 10.73
CA GLY A 11 -4.38 0.34 10.02
C GLY A 11 -4.74 1.73 10.56
N ASN A 12 -5.13 2.63 9.66
CA ASN A 12 -5.69 3.93 10.00
C ASN A 12 -7.21 3.85 10.27
N VAL A 13 -7.86 2.80 9.77
CA VAL A 13 -9.32 2.68 9.76
C VAL A 13 -9.73 1.49 10.62
N GLU A 14 -10.48 1.77 11.68
CA GLU A 14 -11.05 0.73 12.53
C GLU A 14 -11.95 -0.20 11.72
N GLY A 15 -11.70 -1.51 11.83
CA GLY A 15 -12.39 -2.53 11.05
C GLY A 15 -11.79 -2.81 9.67
N ALA A 16 -10.70 -2.16 9.27
CA ALA A 16 -9.90 -2.60 8.12
C ALA A 16 -9.21 -3.93 8.42
N VAL A 17 -9.28 -4.88 7.49
CA VAL A 17 -8.65 -6.20 7.62
C VAL A 17 -7.59 -6.36 6.55
N ALA A 18 -6.35 -6.66 6.97
CA ALA A 18 -5.21 -6.76 6.07
C ALA A 18 -5.37 -7.94 5.10
N GLY A 19 -5.42 -7.62 3.81
CA GLY A 19 -5.62 -8.56 2.71
C GLY A 19 -7.07 -8.63 2.21
N GLU A 20 -8.01 -7.92 2.84
CA GLU A 20 -9.44 -8.09 2.56
C GLU A 20 -10.13 -6.78 2.15
N VAL A 21 -11.29 -6.96 1.51
CA VAL A 21 -12.25 -5.88 1.26
C VAL A 21 -13.50 -6.19 2.07
N VAL A 22 -13.76 -5.38 3.10
CA VAL A 22 -14.87 -5.59 4.02
C VAL A 22 -15.91 -4.49 3.86
N GLU A 23 -17.17 -4.79 4.16
CA GLU A 23 -18.24 -3.80 4.19
C GLU A 23 -18.72 -3.60 5.64
N ARG A 24 -18.70 -2.35 6.08
CA ARG A 24 -19.09 -1.93 7.42
C ARG A 24 -19.97 -0.70 7.32
N HIS A 25 -21.15 -0.74 7.93
CA HIS A 25 -22.11 0.38 7.94
C HIS A 25 -22.41 0.95 6.53
N GLY A 26 -22.48 0.09 5.51
CA GLY A 26 -22.69 0.50 4.11
C GLY A 26 -21.47 1.12 3.42
N VAL A 27 -20.31 1.15 4.09
CA VAL A 27 -19.03 1.63 3.53
C VAL A 27 -18.11 0.45 3.27
N ARG A 28 -17.64 0.32 2.03
CA ARG A 28 -16.60 -0.64 1.64
C ARG A 28 -15.22 -0.14 2.06
N ILE A 29 -14.46 -0.94 2.80
CA ILE A 29 -13.10 -0.67 3.30
C ILE A 29 -12.16 -1.65 2.62
N VAL A 30 -11.17 -1.14 1.90
CA VAL A 30 -10.16 -1.93 1.18
C VAL A 30 -8.85 -1.89 1.96
N GLY A 31 -8.43 -3.03 2.49
CA GLY A 31 -7.17 -3.20 3.20
C GLY A 31 -6.19 -4.07 2.42
N HIS A 32 -5.85 -3.73 1.18
CA HIS A 32 -4.89 -4.53 0.41
C HIS A 32 -3.48 -4.46 1.00
N ARG A 33 -2.81 -5.62 1.11
CA ARG A 33 -1.39 -5.71 1.41
C ARG A 33 -0.55 -5.32 0.20
N ASN A 34 0.66 -4.82 0.43
CA ASN A 34 1.64 -4.52 -0.61
C ASN A 34 1.03 -3.81 -1.84
N VAL A 35 0.44 -2.64 -1.63
CA VAL A 35 -0.27 -1.91 -2.69
C VAL A 35 0.65 -1.58 -3.88
N ALA A 36 1.94 -1.37 -3.63
CA ALA A 36 2.94 -1.13 -4.68
C ALA A 36 3.05 -2.30 -5.69
N SER A 37 2.84 -3.55 -5.25
CA SER A 37 2.85 -4.72 -6.15
C SER A 37 1.76 -4.70 -7.22
N ARG A 38 0.74 -3.83 -7.09
CA ARG A 38 -0.32 -3.67 -8.09
C ARG A 38 0.08 -2.82 -9.29
N LEU A 39 1.19 -2.08 -9.19
CA LEU A 39 1.82 -1.34 -10.29
C LEU A 39 3.32 -1.69 -10.35
N PRO A 40 3.66 -2.96 -10.65
CA PRO A 40 5.00 -3.49 -10.43
C PRO A 40 6.05 -2.83 -11.32
N ALA A 41 5.71 -2.49 -12.57
CA ALA A 41 6.64 -1.84 -13.50
C ALA A 41 7.09 -0.46 -12.98
N ASP A 42 6.13 0.40 -12.64
CA ASP A 42 6.41 1.75 -12.16
C ASP A 42 7.07 1.75 -10.78
N ALA A 43 6.60 0.89 -9.87
CA ALA A 43 7.19 0.72 -8.55
C ALA A 43 8.66 0.28 -8.64
N SER A 44 8.97 -0.68 -9.52
CA SER A 44 10.33 -1.16 -9.72
C SER A 44 11.24 -0.08 -10.31
N ALA A 45 10.75 0.70 -11.29
CA ALA A 45 11.52 1.78 -11.91
C ALA A 45 11.86 2.89 -10.89
N LEU A 46 10.88 3.31 -10.08
CA LEU A 46 11.10 4.30 -9.02
C LEU A 46 12.05 3.80 -7.95
N PHE A 47 11.93 2.53 -7.54
CA PHE A 47 12.83 1.92 -6.56
C PHE A 47 14.27 1.83 -7.07
N ALA A 48 14.46 1.39 -8.32
CA ALA A 48 15.78 1.34 -8.96
C ALA A 48 16.43 2.72 -9.04
N ARG A 49 15.67 3.77 -9.37
CA ARG A 49 16.16 5.15 -9.37
C ARG A 49 16.56 5.62 -7.97
N ASN A 50 15.77 5.29 -6.95
CA ASN A 50 16.10 5.63 -5.57
C ASN A 50 17.41 4.97 -5.12
N LEU A 51 17.62 3.69 -5.47
CA LEU A 51 18.87 2.98 -5.18
C LEU A 51 20.06 3.60 -5.93
N TYR A 52 19.88 3.91 -7.22
CA TYR A 52 20.91 4.57 -8.03
C TYR A 52 21.33 5.91 -7.43
N ASN A 53 20.36 6.76 -7.06
CA ASN A 53 20.64 8.05 -6.43
C ASN A 53 21.37 7.89 -5.10
N PHE A 54 20.96 6.93 -4.28
CA PHE A 54 21.62 6.65 -3.01
C PHE A 54 23.09 6.24 -3.22
N LEU A 55 23.38 5.35 -4.16
CA LEU A 55 24.74 4.91 -4.47
C LEU A 55 25.59 5.99 -5.15
N SER A 56 24.98 6.85 -5.96
CA SER A 56 25.68 7.90 -6.73
C SER A 56 25.97 9.16 -5.91
N THR A 57 25.41 9.27 -4.69
CA THR A 57 25.65 10.40 -3.77
C THR A 57 26.90 10.17 -2.90
N PHE A 58 27.53 8.99 -2.98
CA PHE A 58 28.83 8.66 -2.39
C PHE A 58 29.92 8.62 -3.46
#